data_AF-W1XYN9-F1
#
_entry.id   AF-W1XYN9-F1
#
_cell.length_a   1.000
_cell.length_b   1.000
_cell.length_c   1.000
_cell.angle_alpha   90.00
_cell.angle_beta   90.00
_cell.angle_gamma   90.00
#
_symmetry.space_group_name_H-M   'P 1'
#
loop_
_entity.id
_entity.type
_entity.pdbx_description
1 polymer ?
#
loop_
_entity_poly.entity_id
_entity_poly.type
_entity_poly.pdbx_seq_one_letter_code
_entity_poly.pdbx_strand_id
1 'polypeptide(L)'
;SDLAKNKAEENKDSLLYKLVEGDMEKMNAKVPFDADQAGDKAGHEVIEEYLDYLAVGVANLINIFKPEAILLGGGICKQGENLTTPLKARIKAVA
;
A
#
# COMPACT_ATOMS: atom_id res chain seq x y z
N SER A 1 7.33 2.73 -5.28
CA SER A 1 6.45 3.80 -5.77
C SER A 1 7.03 5.13 -5.31
N ASP A 2 6.73 6.23 -5.99
CA ASP A 2 7.23 7.55 -5.61
C ASP A 2 6.80 7.92 -4.18
N LEU A 3 5.57 7.55 -3.78
CA LEU A 3 5.07 7.68 -2.40
C LEU A 3 6.02 7.05 -1.37
N ALA A 4 6.43 5.79 -1.58
CA ALA A 4 7.30 5.09 -0.65
C ALA A 4 8.73 5.66 -0.64
N LYS A 5 9.26 6.05 -1.82
CA LYS A 5 10.58 6.67 -1.94
C LYS A 5 10.61 8.01 -1.19
N ASN A 6 9.63 8.89 -1.43
CA ASN A 6 9.53 10.19 -0.77
C ASN A 6 9.40 10.04 0.75
N LYS A 7 8.50 9.15 1.23
CA LYS A 7 8.35 8.92 2.67
C LYS A 7 9.63 8.37 3.31
N ALA A 8 10.35 7.49 2.62
CA ALA A 8 11.63 6.98 3.10
C ALA A 8 12.68 8.10 3.23
N GLU A 9 12.79 8.97 2.22
CA GLU A 9 13.75 10.09 2.23
C GLU A 9 13.47 11.13 3.33
N GLU A 10 12.19 11.37 3.63
CA GLU A 10 11.75 12.22 4.74
C GLU A 10 12.01 11.58 6.11
N ASN A 11 12.08 10.25 6.18
CA ASN A 11 12.21 9.47 7.41
C ASN A 11 13.44 8.56 7.38
N LYS A 12 14.64 9.13 7.25
CA LYS A 12 15.89 8.35 7.12
C LYS A 12 16.19 7.40 8.28
N ASP A 13 15.64 7.69 9.47
CA ASP A 13 15.78 6.85 10.65
C ASP A 13 14.78 5.68 10.71
N SER A 14 13.76 5.68 9.83
CA SER A 14 12.73 4.64 9.76
C SER A 14 13.27 3.31 9.25
N LEU A 15 12.58 2.23 9.60
CA LEU A 15 12.86 0.93 9.01
C LEU A 15 12.60 0.93 7.51
N LEU A 16 11.61 1.70 7.03
CA LEU A 16 11.34 1.88 5.60
C LEU A 16 12.58 2.31 4.81
N TYR A 17 13.36 3.29 5.32
CA TYR A 17 14.61 3.74 4.70
C TYR A 17 15.75 2.72 4.89
N LYS A 18 15.83 2.09 6.06
CA LYS A 18 16.88 1.11 6.38
C LYS A 18 16.77 -0.18 5.57
N LEU A 19 15.55 -0.65 5.26
CA LEU A 19 15.31 -1.85 4.46
C LEU A 19 15.81 -1.73 3.02
N VAL A 20 15.99 -0.51 2.52
CA VAL A 20 16.57 -0.24 1.20
C VAL A 20 18.03 0.20 1.27
N GLU A 21 18.65 0.18 2.47
CA GLU A 21 20.05 0.57 2.69
C GLU A 21 20.39 1.97 2.13
N GLY A 22 19.41 2.88 2.12
CA GLY A 22 19.54 4.21 1.52
C GLY A 22 19.54 4.26 -0.01
N ASP A 23 19.43 3.12 -0.69
CA ASP A 23 19.31 3.02 -2.14
C ASP A 23 17.83 2.95 -2.56
N MET A 24 17.26 4.09 -2.95
CA MET A 24 15.85 4.18 -3.34
C MET A 24 15.50 3.32 -4.55
N GLU A 25 16.46 2.87 -5.37
CA GLU A 25 16.19 1.96 -6.48
C GLU A 25 15.84 0.54 -6.01
N LYS A 26 16.18 0.18 -4.77
CA LYS A 26 15.73 -1.07 -4.14
C LYS A 26 14.28 -1.02 -3.63
N MET A 27 13.67 0.17 -3.61
CA MET A 27 12.30 0.36 -3.14
C MET A 27 11.29 -0.34 -4.05
N ASN A 28 10.56 -1.31 -3.51
CA ASN A 28 9.51 -2.05 -4.21
C ASN A 28 8.27 -2.19 -3.33
N ALA A 29 7.20 -2.75 -3.88
CA ALA A 29 5.91 -2.82 -3.20
C ALA A 29 5.91 -3.71 -1.94
N LYS A 30 6.92 -4.57 -1.73
CA LYS A 30 7.06 -5.39 -0.52
C LYS A 30 7.64 -4.58 0.64
N VAL A 31 8.53 -3.64 0.38
CA VAL A 31 9.28 -2.92 1.43
C VAL A 31 8.36 -2.17 2.41
N PRO A 32 7.36 -1.38 1.98
CA PRO A 32 6.48 -0.69 2.92
C PRO A 32 5.64 -1.65 3.76
N PHE A 33 5.23 -2.79 3.19
CA PHE A 33 4.50 -3.83 3.91
C PHE A 33 5.39 -4.52 4.96
N ASP A 34 6.64 -4.82 4.63
CA ASP A 34 7.60 -5.37 5.58
C ASP A 34 7.86 -4.39 6.73
N ALA A 35 8.00 -3.09 6.41
CA ALA A 35 8.18 -2.03 7.40
C ALA A 35 6.96 -1.90 8.32
N ASP A 36 5.75 -1.82 7.77
CA ASP A 36 4.49 -1.76 8.52
C ASP A 36 4.32 -2.97 9.46
N GLN A 37 4.55 -4.18 8.96
CA GLN A 37 4.48 -5.42 9.77
C GLN A 37 5.50 -5.46 10.91
N ALA A 38 6.64 -4.78 10.74
CA ALA A 38 7.65 -4.63 11.78
C ALA A 38 7.40 -3.45 12.74
N GLY A 39 6.24 -2.79 12.63
CA GLY A 39 5.82 -1.69 13.50
C GLY A 39 6.41 -0.33 13.11
N ASP A 40 6.91 -0.18 11.89
CA ASP A 40 7.46 1.08 11.41
C ASP A 40 6.36 2.06 11.03
N LYS A 41 6.37 3.23 11.68
CA LYS A 41 5.36 4.27 11.44
C LYS A 41 5.39 4.80 10.00
N ALA A 42 6.57 4.99 9.41
CA ALA A 42 6.68 5.50 8.05
C ALA A 42 6.14 4.47 7.04
N GLY A 43 6.47 3.18 7.23
CA GLY A 43 5.88 2.07 6.50
C GLY A 43 4.36 2.05 6.60
N HIS A 44 3.83 2.15 7.82
CA HIS A 44 2.39 2.18 8.09
C HIS A 44 1.68 3.31 7.31
N GLU A 45 2.18 4.54 7.40
CA GLU A 45 1.59 5.69 6.70
C GLU A 45 1.56 5.51 5.18
N VAL A 46 2.60 4.88 4.60
CA VAL A 46 2.62 4.56 3.16
C VAL A 46 1.53 3.55 2.80
N ILE A 47 1.33 2.53 3.63
CA ILE A 47 0.29 1.51 3.41
C ILE A 47 -1.10 2.12 3.53
N GLU A 48 -1.34 2.94 4.55
CA GLU A 48 -2.61 3.64 4.75
C GLU A 48 -2.98 4.49 3.53
N GLU A 49 -2.08 5.35 3.08
CA GLU A 49 -2.31 6.24 1.95
C GLU A 49 -2.48 5.45 0.63
N TYR A 50 -1.67 4.41 0.43
CA TYR A 50 -1.82 3.52 -0.72
C TYR A 50 -3.19 2.83 -0.76
N LEU A 51 -3.65 2.32 0.39
CA LEU A 51 -4.94 1.65 0.52
C LEU A 51 -6.12 2.61 0.32
N ASP A 52 -6.00 3.88 0.75
CA ASP A 52 -7.02 4.90 0.51
C ASP A 52 -7.21 5.18 -0.97
N TYR A 53 -6.13 5.48 -1.70
CA TYR A 53 -6.24 5.72 -3.13
C TYR A 53 -6.76 4.50 -3.89
N LEU A 54 -6.31 3.30 -3.50
CA LEU A 54 -6.79 2.07 -4.11
C LEU A 54 -8.27 1.83 -3.83
N ALA A 55 -8.73 2.06 -2.61
CA ALA A 55 -10.14 1.90 -2.23
C ALA A 55 -11.05 2.86 -3.01
N VAL A 56 -10.67 4.13 -3.12
CA VAL A 56 -11.42 5.13 -3.90
C VAL A 56 -11.49 4.71 -5.37
N GLY A 57 -10.37 4.30 -5.96
CA GLY A 57 -10.34 3.82 -7.35
C GLY A 57 -11.25 2.62 -7.58
N VAL A 58 -11.18 1.62 -6.69
CA VAL A 58 -12.03 0.43 -6.77
C VAL A 58 -13.52 0.77 -6.56
N ALA A 59 -13.85 1.60 -5.59
CA ALA A 59 -15.24 2.03 -5.33
C ALA A 59 -15.84 2.75 -6.55
N ASN A 60 -15.07 3.61 -7.20
CA ASN A 60 -15.52 4.27 -8.44
C ASN A 60 -15.84 3.26 -9.55
N LEU A 61 -15.00 2.23 -9.73
CA LEU A 61 -15.25 1.18 -10.72
C LEU A 61 -16.50 0.35 -10.37
N ILE A 62 -16.69 0.02 -9.08
CA ILE A 62 -17.91 -0.65 -8.60
C ILE A 62 -19.15 0.19 -8.93
N ASN A 63 -19.11 1.49 -8.64
CA ASN A 63 -20.23 2.39 -8.82
C ASN A 63 -20.60 2.61 -10.29
N ILE A 64 -19.61 2.72 -11.18
CA ILE A 64 -19.83 2.95 -12.61
C ILE A 64 -20.30 1.68 -13.33
N PHE A 65 -19.63 0.55 -13.08
CA PHE A 65 -19.80 -0.64 -13.90
C PHE A 65 -20.67 -1.72 -13.26
N LYS A 66 -20.91 -1.67 -11.94
CA LYS A 66 -21.57 -2.73 -11.16
C LYS A 66 -21.09 -4.13 -11.55
N PRO A 67 -19.77 -4.39 -11.53
CA PRO A 67 -19.24 -5.67 -11.98
C PRO A 67 -19.61 -6.80 -11.01
N GLU A 68 -19.70 -8.02 -11.52
CA GLU A 68 -19.88 -9.22 -10.68
C GLU A 68 -18.60 -9.59 -9.91
N ALA A 69 -17.43 -9.20 -10.43
CA ALA A 69 -16.14 -9.48 -9.82
C ALA A 69 -15.07 -8.43 -10.18
N ILE A 70 -14.12 -8.24 -9.26
CA ILE A 70 -12.91 -7.43 -9.47
C ILE A 70 -11.69 -8.32 -9.19
N LEU A 71 -10.82 -8.47 -10.19
CA LEU A 71 -9.58 -9.22 -10.07
C LEU A 71 -8.40 -8.25 -9.80
N LEU A 72 -7.73 -8.43 -8.66
CA LEU A 72 -6.50 -7.74 -8.33
C LEU A 72 -5.30 -8.57 -8.83
N GLY A 73 -4.43 -7.95 -9.62
CA GLY A 73 -3.23 -8.58 -10.16
C GLY A 73 -1.96 -7.81 -9.80
N GLY A 74 -0.80 -8.44 -10.06
CA GLY A 74 0.52 -7.83 -9.88
C GLY A 74 1.25 -8.29 -8.60
N GLY A 75 2.52 -7.88 -8.49
CA GLY A 75 3.43 -8.36 -7.43
C GLY A 75 2.97 -8.06 -6.01
N ILE A 76 2.17 -7.00 -5.82
CA ILE A 76 1.61 -6.61 -4.53
C ILE A 76 0.57 -7.59 -3.99
N CYS A 77 -0.08 -8.36 -4.87
CA CYS A 77 -1.09 -9.33 -4.46
C CYS A 77 -0.51 -10.49 -3.61
N LYS A 78 0.82 -10.65 -3.60
CA LYS A 78 1.51 -11.59 -2.70
C LYS A 78 1.32 -11.29 -1.22
N GLN A 79 0.88 -10.07 -0.87
CA GLN A 79 0.54 -9.69 0.51
C GLN A 79 -0.74 -10.37 1.02
N GLY A 80 -1.58 -10.93 0.14
CA GLY A 80 -2.75 -11.71 0.52
C GLY A 80 -3.71 -10.92 1.42
N GLU A 81 -3.95 -11.42 2.63
CA GLU A 81 -4.86 -10.79 3.60
C GLU A 81 -4.37 -9.44 4.12
N ASN A 82 -3.04 -9.22 4.17
CA ASN A 82 -2.46 -7.93 4.58
C ASN A 82 -2.85 -6.79 3.63
N LEU A 83 -3.18 -7.11 2.37
CA LEU A 83 -3.70 -6.15 1.40
C LEU A 83 -5.23 -6.20 1.35
N THR A 84 -5.80 -7.40 1.17
CA THR A 84 -7.21 -7.54 0.79
C THR A 84 -8.18 -7.27 1.94
N THR A 85 -7.81 -7.58 3.18
CA THR A 85 -8.65 -7.32 4.36
C THR A 85 -8.86 -5.82 4.59
N PRO A 86 -7.80 -4.99 4.75
CA PRO A 86 -7.98 -3.56 4.96
C PRO A 86 -8.54 -2.86 3.73
N LEU A 87 -8.18 -3.29 2.51
CA LEU A 87 -8.76 -2.75 1.28
C LEU A 87 -10.28 -2.92 1.22
N LYS A 88 -10.79 -4.13 1.52
CA LYS A 88 -12.24 -4.40 1.56
C LYS A 88 -12.95 -3.52 2.60
N ALA A 89 -12.33 -3.31 3.76
CA ALA A 89 -12.88 -2.46 4.81
C ALA A 89 -13.00 -1.00 4.32
N ARG A 90 -11.96 -0.46 3.69
CA ARG A 90 -11.97 0.91 3.14
C ARG A 90 -12.96 1.09 2.00
N ILE A 91 -13.04 0.13 1.07
CA ILE A 91 -14.03 0.19 -0.02
C ILE A 91 -15.44 0.33 0.55
N LYS A 92 -15.79 -0.44 1.58
CA LYS A 92 -17.11 -0.34 2.25
C LYS A 92 -17.35 0.99 2.97
N ALA A 93 -16.29 1.71 3.33
CA ALA A 93 -16.40 2.99 4.01
C ALA A 93 -16.58 4.16 3.03
N VAL A 94 -16.16 3.99 1.77
CA VAL A 94 -16.19 5.04 0.73
C VAL A 94 -17.20 4.78 -0.40
N ALA A 95 -17.78 3.58 -0.46
CA ALA A 95 -18.85 3.21 -1.38
C ALA A 95 -20.22 3.34 -0.72
#